data_AF-A0A7W7MB75-F1
#
_entry.id   AF-A0A7W7MB75-F1
#
_cell.length_a   1.000
_cell.length_b   1.000
_cell.length_c   1.000
_cell.angle_alpha   90.00
_cell.angle_beta   90.00
_cell.angle_gamma   90.00
#
_symmetry.space_group_name_H-M   'P 1'
#
loop_
_entity.id
_entity.type
_entity.pdbx_description
1 polymer ?
#
loop_
_entity_poly.entity_id
_entity_poly.type
_entity_poly.pdbx_seq_one_letter_code
_entity_poly.pdbx_strand_id
1 'polypeptide(L)'
;MTVRRMPLTEVLAAFRPAFGGVTWKRAIPGILADPDSAQVVELLRAELVLHGGFAEPILVDPGAREILDGMHRIAAAVLTEHDALDLTDTEADLPEKRLVLATLGVAAMSSGAVDRLARALRSFPLAGGWTTCGMLFPGDDQVSGWWRCPPGQDTTLGAELVVRATRAGVPVSLISITGVDEPDEPE
;
A
#
# COMPACT_ATOMS: atom_id res chain seq x y z
N MET A 1 17.81 -1.16 -13.84
CA MET A 1 17.09 0.11 -13.66
C MET A 1 16.63 0.65 -14.99
N THR A 2 15.42 0.25 -15.38
CA THR A 2 14.70 0.92 -16.46
C THR A 2 13.32 1.36 -15.97
N VAL A 3 13.32 2.12 -14.85
CA VAL A 3 12.15 2.93 -14.52
C VAL A 3 11.96 3.94 -15.64
N ARG A 4 10.81 3.86 -16.31
CA ARG A 4 10.46 4.76 -17.42
C ARG A 4 9.31 5.65 -17.03
N ARG A 5 9.43 6.93 -17.33
CA ARG A 5 8.32 7.88 -17.19
C ARG A 5 7.45 7.84 -18.44
N MET A 6 6.15 7.58 -18.28
CA MET A 6 5.18 7.44 -19.36
C MET A 6 3.97 8.35 -19.13
N PRO A 7 3.47 9.06 -20.16
CA PRO A 7 2.25 9.85 -20.04
C PRO A 7 1.08 9.01 -19.53
N LEU A 8 0.27 9.55 -18.61
CA LEU A 8 -0.85 8.81 -18.02
C LEU A 8 -1.82 8.30 -19.10
N THR A 9 -2.05 9.10 -20.15
CA THR A 9 -2.87 8.71 -21.30
C THR A 9 -2.33 7.48 -22.03
N GLU A 10 -1.01 7.37 -22.17
CA GLU A 10 -0.35 6.20 -22.75
C GLU A 10 -0.44 5.00 -21.81
N VAL A 11 -0.26 5.17 -20.50
CA VAL A 11 -0.44 4.10 -19.51
C VAL A 11 -1.84 3.50 -19.59
N LEU A 12 -2.87 4.35 -19.60
CA LEU A 12 -4.27 3.93 -19.66
C LEU A 12 -4.64 3.25 -20.98
N ALA A 13 -3.92 3.55 -22.07
CA ALA A 13 -4.13 2.91 -23.38
C ALA A 13 -3.31 1.62 -23.54
N ALA A 14 -2.11 1.58 -22.96
CA ALA A 14 -1.17 0.47 -23.10
C ALA A 14 -1.54 -0.69 -22.17
N PHE A 15 -1.92 -0.41 -20.93
CA PHE A 15 -2.12 -1.42 -19.89
C PHE A 15 -3.58 -1.52 -19.44
N ARG A 16 -4.00 -2.74 -19.13
CA ARG A 16 -5.31 -3.02 -18.52
C ARG A 16 -5.17 -3.25 -17.01
N PRO A 17 -6.20 -2.90 -16.23
CA PRO A 17 -6.23 -3.25 -14.81
C PRO A 17 -6.29 -4.78 -14.65
N ALA A 18 -5.62 -5.32 -13.63
CA ALA A 18 -5.65 -6.76 -13.33
C ALA A 18 -7.02 -7.24 -12.81
N PHE A 19 -7.82 -6.34 -12.22
CA PHE A 19 -9.15 -6.64 -11.69
C PHE A 19 -10.11 -5.44 -11.83
N GLY A 20 -11.40 -5.65 -11.57
CA GLY A 20 -12.41 -4.57 -11.64
C GLY A 20 -12.91 -4.24 -13.06
N GLY A 21 -12.51 -5.00 -14.08
CA GLY A 21 -13.04 -4.92 -15.45
C GLY A 21 -11.95 -4.90 -16.51
N VAL A 22 -12.34 -4.90 -17.79
CA VAL A 22 -11.41 -4.85 -18.93
C VAL A 22 -10.89 -3.45 -19.28
N THR A 23 -11.43 -2.39 -18.66
CA THR A 23 -11.05 -0.99 -18.94
C THR A 23 -10.97 -0.15 -17.67
N TRP A 24 -10.09 0.86 -17.68
CA TRP A 24 -9.95 1.82 -16.58
C TRP A 24 -11.24 2.58 -16.26
N LYS A 25 -12.05 2.88 -17.27
CA LYS A 25 -13.37 3.52 -17.11
C LYS A 25 -14.33 2.68 -16.24
N ARG A 26 -14.14 1.36 -16.17
CA ARG A 26 -14.90 0.46 -15.27
C ARG A 26 -14.17 0.17 -13.97
N ALA A 27 -12.86 -0.07 -14.04
CA ALA A 27 -12.07 -0.44 -12.88
C ALA A 27 -11.97 0.68 -11.84
N ILE A 28 -11.76 1.93 -12.25
CA ILE A 28 -11.63 3.04 -11.29
C ILE A 28 -12.92 3.24 -10.48
N PRO A 29 -14.12 3.32 -11.08
CA PRO A 29 -15.36 3.33 -10.30
C PRO A 29 -15.51 2.13 -9.36
N GLY A 30 -15.06 0.94 -9.77
CA GLY A 30 -15.07 -0.25 -8.92
C GLY A 30 -14.14 -0.12 -7.69
N ILE A 31 -12.92 0.38 -7.90
CA ILE A 31 -11.96 0.68 -6.82
C ILE A 31 -12.56 1.71 -5.85
N LEU A 32 -13.23 2.73 -6.37
CA LEU A 32 -13.80 3.81 -5.54
C LEU A 32 -15.11 3.42 -4.85
N ALA A 33 -15.80 2.38 -5.33
CA ALA A 33 -17.00 1.86 -4.68
C ALA A 33 -16.69 1.06 -3.42
N ASP A 34 -15.46 0.51 -3.32
CA ASP A 34 -14.95 -0.14 -2.12
C ASP A 34 -14.37 0.91 -1.16
N PRO A 35 -14.94 1.09 0.05
CA PRO A 35 -14.50 2.14 0.98
C PRO A 35 -13.03 2.07 1.36
N ASP A 36 -12.48 0.85 1.51
CA ASP A 36 -11.10 0.62 1.90
C ASP A 36 -10.15 1.04 0.78
N SER A 37 -10.45 0.63 -0.45
CA SER A 37 -9.72 1.06 -1.64
C SER A 37 -9.85 2.56 -1.89
N ALA A 38 -11.03 3.14 -1.70
CA ALA A 38 -11.24 4.59 -1.84
C ALA A 38 -10.38 5.37 -0.83
N GLN A 39 -10.28 4.90 0.41
CA GLN A 39 -9.41 5.50 1.41
C GLN A 39 -7.94 5.43 1.00
N VAL A 40 -7.49 4.29 0.47
CA VAL A 40 -6.13 4.13 -0.08
C VAL A 40 -5.88 5.12 -1.22
N VAL A 41 -6.85 5.28 -2.14
CA VAL A 41 -6.74 6.24 -3.25
C VAL A 41 -6.62 7.67 -2.73
N GLU A 42 -7.42 8.09 -1.75
CA GLU A 42 -7.33 9.45 -1.19
C GLU A 42 -5.97 9.72 -0.51
N LEU A 43 -5.39 8.74 0.18
CA LEU A 43 -4.03 8.85 0.72
C LEU A 43 -3.00 9.05 -0.39
N LEU A 44 -3.11 8.29 -1.48
CA LEU A 44 -2.22 8.40 -2.64
C LEU A 44 -2.40 9.72 -3.38
N ARG A 45 -3.62 10.27 -3.45
CA ARG A 45 -3.87 11.61 -4.02
C ARG A 45 -3.14 12.68 -3.21
N ALA A 46 -3.21 12.60 -1.88
CA ALA A 46 -2.51 13.54 -1.01
C ALA A 46 -0.99 13.45 -1.18
N GLU A 47 -0.43 12.24 -1.28
CA GLU A 47 0.99 12.01 -1.57
C GLU A 47 1.39 12.63 -2.91
N LEU A 48 0.63 12.34 -3.97
CA LEU A 48 0.91 12.81 -5.32
C LEU A 48 0.89 14.34 -5.42
N VAL A 49 -0.03 14.99 -4.72
CA VAL A 49 -0.09 16.47 -4.62
C VAL A 49 1.11 17.02 -3.85
N LEU A 50 1.52 16.36 -2.76
CA LEU A 50 2.61 16.83 -1.91
C LEU A 50 3.99 16.66 -2.54
N HIS A 51 4.20 15.57 -3.28
CA HIS A 51 5.51 15.16 -3.78
C HIS A 51 5.66 15.25 -5.30
N GLY A 52 4.58 15.44 -6.05
CA GLY A 52 4.60 15.51 -7.51
C GLY A 52 4.82 14.16 -8.20
N GLY A 53 4.79 13.06 -7.44
CA GLY A 53 4.94 11.69 -7.93
C GLY A 53 4.68 10.69 -6.80
N PHE A 54 4.73 9.40 -7.14
CA PHE A 54 4.69 8.32 -6.15
C PHE A 54 6.11 7.89 -5.79
N ALA A 55 6.32 7.49 -4.54
CA ALA A 55 7.61 6.92 -4.12
C ALA A 55 7.95 5.60 -4.83
N GLU A 56 6.94 4.83 -5.25
CA GLU A 56 7.11 3.56 -5.97
C GLU A 56 6.62 3.68 -7.42
N PRO A 57 7.35 3.12 -8.40
CA PRO A 57 6.87 3.02 -9.78
C PRO A 57 5.81 1.92 -9.93
N ILE A 58 4.94 2.08 -10.92
CA ILE A 58 3.89 1.10 -11.24
C ILE A 58 4.56 -0.14 -11.86
N LEU A 59 4.32 -1.32 -11.30
CA LEU A 59 4.81 -2.58 -11.85
C LEU A 59 3.85 -3.07 -12.92
N VAL A 60 4.37 -3.36 -14.11
CA VAL A 60 3.57 -3.81 -15.26
C VAL A 60 4.13 -5.09 -15.85
N ASP A 61 3.27 -5.86 -16.52
CA ASP A 61 3.66 -6.90 -17.46
C ASP A 61 3.45 -6.35 -18.89
N PRO A 62 4.53 -6.00 -19.62
CA PRO A 62 4.41 -5.52 -21.00
C PRO A 62 3.88 -6.58 -21.97
N GLY A 63 4.17 -7.86 -21.72
CA GLY A 63 3.75 -8.97 -22.58
C GLY A 63 2.25 -9.24 -22.47
N ALA A 64 1.74 -9.31 -21.24
CA ALA A 64 0.31 -9.44 -20.97
C ALA A 64 -0.46 -8.11 -21.10
N ARG A 65 0.26 -6.98 -21.12
CA ARG A 65 -0.27 -5.61 -21.07
C ARG A 65 -1.09 -5.36 -19.81
N GLU A 66 -0.60 -5.83 -18.66
CA GLU A 66 -1.31 -5.76 -17.37
C GLU A 66 -0.57 -4.91 -16.34
N ILE A 67 -1.32 -4.36 -15.39
CA ILE A 67 -0.76 -3.77 -14.17
C ILE A 67 -0.64 -4.89 -13.12
N LEU A 68 0.58 -5.17 -12.69
CA LEU A 68 0.85 -6.14 -11.64
C LEU A 68 0.74 -5.49 -10.25
N ASP A 69 1.19 -4.24 -10.12
CA ASP A 69 1.02 -3.44 -8.91
C ASP A 69 0.88 -1.94 -9.23
N GLY A 70 0.05 -1.23 -8.47
CA GLY A 70 -0.17 0.21 -8.60
C GLY A 70 -1.53 0.62 -9.14
N MET A 71 -2.54 -0.25 -9.11
CA MET A 71 -3.90 0.12 -9.54
C MET A 71 -4.48 1.31 -8.76
N HIS A 72 -4.32 1.35 -7.43
CA HIS A 72 -4.75 2.50 -6.62
C HIS A 72 -3.95 3.78 -6.94
N ARG A 73 -2.67 3.65 -7.30
CA ARG A 73 -1.82 4.77 -7.75
C ARG A 73 -2.31 5.34 -9.08
N ILE A 74 -2.69 4.48 -10.02
CA ILE A 74 -3.31 4.91 -11.28
C ILE A 74 -4.67 5.59 -11.02
N ALA A 75 -5.52 5.04 -10.15
CA ALA A 75 -6.78 5.68 -9.78
C ALA A 75 -6.55 7.07 -9.17
N ALA A 76 -5.58 7.20 -8.25
CA ALA A 76 -5.21 8.49 -7.66
C ALA A 76 -4.70 9.49 -8.70
N ALA A 77 -3.84 9.05 -9.63
CA ALA A 77 -3.32 9.86 -10.73
C ALA A 77 -4.42 10.36 -11.67
N VAL A 78 -5.39 9.50 -12.00
CA VAL A 78 -6.56 9.89 -12.82
C VAL A 78 -7.41 10.94 -12.10
N LEU A 79 -7.68 10.76 -10.81
CA LEU A 79 -8.49 11.70 -10.01
C LEU A 79 -7.80 13.04 -9.70
N THR A 80 -6.51 13.15 -9.98
CA THR A 80 -5.70 14.36 -9.81
C THR A 80 -5.23 14.95 -11.12
N GLU A 81 -5.66 14.39 -12.25
CA GLU A 81 -5.26 14.80 -13.60
C GLU A 81 -3.74 14.85 -13.76
N HIS A 82 -3.03 13.87 -13.19
CA HIS A 82 -1.57 13.83 -13.22
C HIS A 82 -1.04 13.46 -14.62
N ASP A 83 0.05 14.11 -15.04
CA ASP A 83 0.50 14.04 -16.44
C ASP A 83 1.18 12.72 -16.80
N ALA A 84 1.99 12.15 -15.90
CA ALA A 84 2.85 11.00 -16.22
C ALA A 84 3.17 10.16 -14.99
N LEU A 85 3.35 8.86 -15.19
CA LEU A 85 3.70 7.90 -14.14
C LEU A 85 5.05 7.26 -14.44
N ASP A 86 5.75 6.91 -13.37
CA ASP A 86 6.95 6.10 -13.45
C ASP A 86 6.56 4.61 -13.42
N LEU A 87 7.03 3.84 -14.40
CA LEU A 87 6.70 2.43 -14.61
C LEU A 87 7.96 1.58 -14.60
N THR A 88 7.83 0.35 -14.12
CA THR A 88 8.85 -0.70 -14.25
C THR A 88 8.19 -2.00 -14.70
N ASP A 89 8.92 -2.85 -15.41
CA ASP A 89 8.55 -4.22 -15.75
C ASP A 89 9.38 -5.26 -14.98
N THR A 90 10.17 -4.82 -14.00
CA THR A 90 10.95 -5.68 -13.12
C THR A 90 10.76 -5.31 -11.66
N GLU A 91 10.51 -6.32 -10.83
CA GLU A 91 10.40 -6.16 -9.37
C GLU A 91 11.71 -5.66 -8.75
N ALA A 92 12.87 -5.97 -9.35
CA ALA A 92 14.17 -5.53 -8.87
C ALA A 92 14.38 -4.00 -8.94
N ASP A 93 13.55 -3.29 -9.71
CA ASP A 93 13.56 -1.83 -9.79
C ASP A 93 12.55 -1.18 -8.81
N LEU A 94 11.78 -1.97 -8.05
CA LEU A 94 10.96 -1.45 -6.95
C LEU A 94 11.85 -1.13 -5.73
N PRO A 95 11.48 -0.14 -4.91
CA PRO A 95 12.18 0.09 -3.65
C PRO A 95 12.22 -1.17 -2.80
N GLU A 96 13.40 -1.47 -2.25
CA GLU A 96 13.60 -2.59 -1.35
C GLU A 96 12.62 -2.49 -0.18
N LYS A 97 11.99 -3.61 0.16
CA LYS A 97 11.11 -3.72 1.32
C LYS A 97 11.64 -4.81 2.24
N ARG A 98 11.64 -4.51 3.53
CA ARG A 98 11.93 -5.45 4.60
C ARG A 98 10.65 -5.89 5.28
N LEU A 99 10.57 -7.18 5.60
CA LEU A 99 9.51 -7.74 6.43
C LEU A 99 9.80 -7.44 7.91
N VAL A 100 8.80 -6.90 8.60
CA VAL A 100 8.86 -6.64 10.04
C VAL A 100 7.60 -7.16 10.73
N LEU A 101 7.79 -7.73 11.92
CA LEU A 101 6.72 -8.08 12.85
C LEU A 101 6.54 -6.91 13.83
N ALA A 102 5.39 -6.24 13.79
CA ALA A 102 5.04 -5.25 14.80
C ALA A 102 3.93 -5.79 15.71
N THR A 103 4.06 -5.51 17.01
CA THR A 103 3.08 -5.86 18.03
C THR A 103 2.57 -4.59 18.68
N LEU A 104 1.24 -4.43 18.69
CA LEU A 104 0.53 -3.28 19.23
C LEU A 104 -0.31 -3.71 20.43
N GLY A 105 -0.13 -3.03 21.56
CA GLY A 105 -0.91 -3.22 22.78
C GLY A 105 -2.22 -2.44 22.72
N VAL A 106 -3.29 -3.04 23.23
CA VAL A 106 -4.67 -2.57 23.12
C VAL A 106 -5.43 -2.96 24.38
N ALA A 107 -6.21 -2.03 24.93
CA ALA A 107 -6.87 -2.26 26.23
C ALA A 107 -7.86 -3.43 26.23
N ALA A 108 -8.54 -3.66 25.10
CA ALA A 108 -9.38 -4.83 24.88
C ALA A 108 -9.61 -5.02 23.37
N MET A 109 -9.40 -6.23 22.86
CA MET A 109 -9.68 -6.55 21.47
C MET A 109 -11.13 -7.03 21.28
N SER A 110 -11.86 -6.35 20.40
CA SER A 110 -13.17 -6.79 19.91
C SER A 110 -13.08 -7.10 18.42
N SER A 111 -13.96 -7.95 17.89
CA SER A 111 -14.02 -8.23 16.45
C SER A 111 -14.11 -6.94 15.61
N GLY A 112 -14.96 -5.99 16.04
CA GLY A 112 -15.07 -4.69 15.37
C GLY A 112 -13.80 -3.84 15.45
N ALA A 113 -12.99 -3.98 16.51
CA ALA A 113 -11.68 -3.32 16.60
C ALA A 113 -10.66 -3.98 15.66
N VAL A 114 -10.62 -5.32 15.58
CA VAL A 114 -9.78 -6.05 14.61
C VAL A 114 -10.09 -5.60 13.20
N ASP A 115 -11.37 -5.53 12.81
CA ASP A 115 -11.75 -5.12 11.46
C ASP A 115 -11.34 -3.68 11.15
N ARG A 116 -11.47 -2.76 12.12
CA ARG A 116 -11.04 -1.36 11.95
C ARG A 116 -9.53 -1.25 11.82
N LEU A 117 -8.76 -2.01 12.61
CA LEU A 117 -7.31 -2.06 12.49
C LEU A 117 -6.87 -2.69 11.16
N ALA A 118 -7.48 -3.81 10.79
CA ALA A 118 -7.20 -4.50 9.54
C ALA A 118 -7.39 -3.58 8.34
N ARG A 119 -8.42 -2.73 8.35
CA ARG A 119 -8.64 -1.71 7.31
C ARG A 119 -7.62 -0.58 7.39
N ALA A 120 -7.49 0.06 8.55
CA ALA A 120 -6.68 1.27 8.71
C ALA A 120 -5.17 1.04 8.55
N LEU A 121 -4.71 -0.18 8.85
CA LEU A 121 -3.29 -0.56 8.84
C LEU A 121 -2.92 -1.46 7.65
N ARG A 122 -3.89 -1.77 6.76
CA ARG A 122 -3.68 -2.67 5.61
C ARG A 122 -2.57 -2.17 4.70
N SER A 123 -2.68 -0.93 4.25
CA SER A 123 -1.84 -0.39 3.20
C SER A 123 -1.80 1.13 3.31
N PHE A 124 -0.61 1.72 3.32
CA PHE A 124 -0.46 3.16 3.41
C PHE A 124 0.92 3.65 2.99
N PRO A 125 1.06 4.94 2.60
CA PRO A 125 2.36 5.50 2.30
C PRO A 125 3.19 5.68 3.57
N LEU A 126 4.46 5.32 3.51
CA LEU A 126 5.45 5.47 4.58
C LEU A 126 6.77 5.93 3.98
N ALA A 127 7.29 7.08 4.44
CA ALA A 127 8.53 7.73 3.98
C ALA A 127 9.45 6.86 3.10
N GLY A 128 9.48 7.15 1.79
CA GLY A 128 10.30 6.45 0.81
C GLY A 128 9.66 5.22 0.17
N GLY A 129 8.41 4.89 0.49
CA GLY A 129 7.68 3.82 -0.19
C GLY A 129 6.27 3.57 0.33
N TRP A 130 5.74 2.42 -0.06
CA TRP A 130 4.42 1.94 0.30
C TRP A 130 4.53 0.78 1.27
N THR A 131 3.87 0.92 2.41
CA THR A 131 3.79 -0.13 3.42
C THR A 131 2.52 -0.94 3.24
N THR A 132 2.66 -2.27 3.32
CA THR A 132 1.53 -3.20 3.26
C THR A 132 1.62 -4.21 4.40
N CYS A 133 0.50 -4.42 5.08
CA CYS A 133 0.28 -5.49 6.03
C CYS A 133 -0.09 -6.77 5.29
N GLY A 134 0.71 -7.82 5.44
CA GLY A 134 0.38 -9.15 4.91
C GLY A 134 -0.72 -9.83 5.73
N MET A 135 -0.58 -9.81 7.06
CA MET A 135 -1.50 -10.48 7.98
C MET A 135 -1.51 -9.81 9.35
N LEU A 136 -2.67 -9.82 10.02
CA LEU A 136 -2.83 -9.47 11.43
C LEU A 136 -3.18 -10.71 12.26
N PHE A 137 -2.62 -10.78 13.46
CA PHE A 137 -2.78 -11.83 14.46
C PHE A 137 -3.38 -11.19 15.73
N PRO A 138 -4.72 -11.18 15.87
CA PRO A 138 -5.36 -10.63 17.05
C PRO A 138 -5.19 -11.57 18.26
N GLY A 139 -4.83 -11.01 19.40
CA GLY A 139 -4.92 -11.61 20.73
C GLY A 139 -5.89 -10.82 21.62
N ASP A 140 -5.93 -11.14 22.91
CA ASP A 140 -6.90 -10.55 23.86
C ASP A 140 -6.59 -9.06 24.17
N ASP A 141 -5.32 -8.75 24.41
CA ASP A 141 -4.79 -7.43 24.82
C ASP A 141 -3.69 -6.88 23.88
N GLN A 142 -3.44 -7.59 22.79
CA GLN A 142 -2.47 -7.20 21.77
C GLN A 142 -2.91 -7.65 20.38
N VAL A 143 -2.40 -6.98 19.36
CA VAL A 143 -2.47 -7.43 17.96
C VAL A 143 -1.07 -7.39 17.38
N SER A 144 -0.68 -8.46 16.71
CA SER A 144 0.58 -8.49 15.96
C SER A 144 0.31 -8.50 14.46
N GLY A 145 1.28 -8.15 13.65
CA GLY A 145 1.15 -8.24 12.21
C GLY A 145 2.47 -8.14 11.48
N TRP A 146 2.46 -8.60 10.23
CA TRP A 146 3.61 -8.50 9.35
C TRP A 146 3.42 -7.35 8.38
N TRP A 147 4.36 -6.42 8.39
CA TRP A 147 4.41 -5.31 7.44
C TRP A 147 5.66 -5.43 6.57
N ARG A 148 5.50 -5.12 5.28
CA ARG A 148 6.62 -4.84 4.38
C ARG A 148 6.81 -3.32 4.33
N CYS A 149 7.99 -2.83 4.66
CA CYS A 149 8.30 -1.39 4.69
C CYS A 149 9.74 -1.09 4.24
N PRO A 150 10.08 0.16 3.85
CA PRO A 150 11.44 0.51 3.47
C PRO A 150 12.45 0.28 4.61
N PRO A 151 13.69 -0.18 4.31
CA PRO A 151 14.73 -0.38 5.31
C PRO A 151 14.99 0.86 6.19
N GLY A 152 15.19 0.65 7.49
CA GLY A 152 15.48 1.72 8.44
C GLY A 152 14.27 2.55 8.87
N GLN A 153 13.04 2.18 8.47
CA GLN A 153 11.83 2.90 8.82
C GLN A 153 11.07 2.31 10.02
N ASP A 154 11.64 1.36 10.77
CA ASP A 154 10.97 0.65 11.87
C ASP A 154 10.31 1.62 12.89
N THR A 155 11.03 2.65 13.32
CA THR A 155 10.49 3.65 14.25
C THR A 155 9.37 4.48 13.63
N THR A 156 9.53 4.91 12.38
CA THR A 156 8.52 5.68 11.64
C THR A 156 7.26 4.84 11.43
N LEU A 157 7.42 3.57 11.04
CA LEU A 157 6.35 2.61 10.87
C LEU A 157 5.57 2.45 12.18
N GLY A 158 6.27 2.19 13.29
CA GLY A 158 5.64 2.05 14.59
C GLY A 158 4.79 3.27 14.98
N ALA A 159 5.31 4.48 14.76
CA ALA A 159 4.58 5.72 15.00
C ALA A 159 3.35 5.86 14.09
N GLU A 160 3.49 5.58 12.79
CA GLU A 160 2.39 5.63 11.83
C GLU A 160 1.28 4.61 12.14
N LEU A 161 1.63 3.39 12.56
CA LEU A 161 0.66 2.38 12.98
C LEU A 161 -0.19 2.88 14.15
N VAL A 162 0.44 3.49 15.16
CA VAL A 162 -0.25 4.05 16.33
C VAL A 162 -1.18 5.21 15.93
N VAL A 163 -0.68 6.14 15.11
CA VAL A 163 -1.46 7.31 14.65
C VAL A 163 -2.68 6.87 13.85
N ARG A 164 -2.51 5.91 12.92
CA ARG A 164 -3.57 5.40 12.06
C ARG A 164 -4.62 4.61 12.84
N ALA A 165 -4.19 3.73 13.73
CA ALA A 165 -5.08 2.99 14.62
C ALA A 165 -5.93 3.97 15.47
N THR A 166 -5.31 5.01 16.02
CA THR A 166 -5.99 6.04 16.80
C THR A 166 -7.03 6.79 15.96
N ARG A 167 -6.69 7.18 14.71
CA ARG A 167 -7.63 7.80 13.77
C ARG A 167 -8.80 6.88 13.39
N ALA A 168 -8.56 5.57 13.39
CA ALA A 168 -9.59 4.55 13.18
C ALA A 168 -10.43 4.26 14.44
N GLY A 169 -10.23 5.01 15.53
CA GLY A 169 -10.97 4.84 16.79
C GLY A 169 -10.55 3.60 17.57
N VAL A 170 -9.33 3.10 17.36
CA VAL A 170 -8.74 2.00 18.14
C VAL A 170 -7.42 2.48 18.73
N PRO A 171 -7.44 3.07 19.95
CA PRO A 171 -6.21 3.50 20.60
C PRO A 171 -5.32 2.30 20.88
N VAL A 172 -4.08 2.37 20.42
CA VAL A 172 -3.05 1.33 20.62
C VAL A 172 -1.73 1.97 21.05
N SER A 173 -0.83 1.15 21.57
CA SER A 173 0.56 1.51 21.82
C SER A 173 1.49 0.52 21.13
N LEU A 174 2.63 0.98 20.63
CA LEU A 174 3.63 0.07 20.08
C LEU A 174 4.31 -0.69 21.23
N ILE A 175 4.23 -2.02 21.22
CA ILE A 175 4.94 -2.89 22.17
C ILE A 175 6.33 -3.21 21.61
N SER A 176 6.38 -3.68 20.37
CA SER A 176 7.65 -4.02 19.71
C SER A 176 7.54 -3.94 18.19
N ILE A 177 8.70 -3.78 17.55
CA ILE A 177 8.88 -3.98 16.13
C ILE A 177 10.19 -4.72 15.92
N THR A 178 10.14 -5.83 15.20
CA THR A 178 11.29 -6.72 15.00
C THR A 178 11.38 -7.08 13.53
N GLY A 179 12.57 -6.97 12.95
CA GLY A 179 12.81 -7.48 11.61
C GLY A 179 12.66 -8.98 11.55
N VAL A 180 12.05 -9.47 10.48
CA VAL A 180 11.88 -10.89 10.20
C VAL A 180 12.68 -11.19 8.94
N ASP A 181 13.60 -12.15 9.03
CA ASP A 181 14.22 -12.69 7.83
C ASP A 181 13.12 -13.49 7.11
N GLU A 182 12.87 -13.19 5.83
CA GLU A 182 11.91 -13.97 5.05
C GLU A 182 12.38 -15.43 5.08
N PRO A 183 11.52 -16.39 5.48
CA PRO A 183 11.89 -17.79 5.38
C PRO A 183 12.16 -18.09 3.90
N ASP A 184 13.30 -18.71 3.60
CA ASP A 184 13.59 -19.22 2.25
C ASP A 184 12.35 -19.97 1.74
N GLU A 185 11.68 -19.46 0.70
CA GLU A 185 10.62 -20.20 0.05
C GLU A 185 11.25 -21.47 -0.51
N PRO A 186 10.78 -22.68 -0.14
CA PRO A 186 11.28 -23.90 -0.76
C PRO A 186 10.87 -23.91 -2.24
N GLU A 187 11.87 -24.06 -3.12
CA GLU A 187 11.75 -24.23 -4.58
C GLU A 187 10.74 -25.33 -4.97
#